data_AF-A0A6P0I533-F1
#
_entry.id   AF-A0A6P0I533-F1
#
_cell.length_a   1.000
_cell.length_b   1.000
_cell.length_c   1.000
_cell.angle_alpha   90.00
_cell.angle_beta   90.00
_cell.angle_gamma   90.00
#
_symmetry.space_group_name_H-M   'P 1'
#
loop_
_entity.id
_entity.type
_entity.pdbx_description
1 polymer ?
#
loop_
_entity_poly.entity_id
_entity_poly.type
_entity_poly.pdbx_seq_one_letter_code
_entity_poly.pdbx_strand_id
1 'polypeptide(L)'
;IGIIIITLSFMGAGGMVLLLRPLAGQVIIQTDELEEQLQEKNRTLHELNYAQGQLLLEIKERKQAENLLRESEAKLREQKQELQQTLKELQQTQAQMIQSEKMSSLGQMVAGVAHEINNPVNFIHGNIVYAKDYIQDLLNLIQLYQDYYPHPHQEIEAEIEEIELNFLKKDLKKILKSMEVGTERIREIVKSLRIFSRCDEAEIKKVDLHEGIESTLMILQSHFKAKSQSEYSEIQIIKEYGQLPLIDCYPGQLNQVFMNILSNAIYAIKDAQNSQKIELNSGCIRIKTQRISDNLVQICITDNGGGISEEVLCRLFDPFFTTKPVGKGTGLGLSISYQIIVEKHKGKLECHSQKEKYTEFIITIPIKLS
;
A
#
# COMPACT_ATOMS: atom_id res chain seq x y z
N ILE A 1 49.71 -80.80 47.21
CA ILE A 1 50.85 -80.31 48.04
C ILE A 1 51.18 -81.28 49.18
N GLY A 2 50.21 -81.79 49.95
CA GLY A 2 50.48 -82.68 51.10
C GLY A 2 51.08 -84.08 50.81
N ILE A 3 50.78 -84.72 49.67
CA ILE A 3 51.30 -86.07 49.35
C ILE A 3 52.73 -86.03 48.77
N ILE A 4 53.12 -84.89 48.18
CA ILE A 4 54.44 -84.71 47.53
C ILE A 4 55.55 -84.56 48.59
N ILE A 5 55.23 -84.05 49.77
CA ILE A 5 56.20 -83.79 50.85
C ILE A 5 56.70 -85.10 51.49
N ILE A 6 55.86 -86.14 51.57
CA ILE A 6 56.20 -87.42 52.23
C ILE A 6 57.09 -88.31 51.34
N THR A 7 56.93 -88.26 50.01
CA THR A 7 57.79 -89.00 49.07
C THR A 7 59.18 -88.37 48.91
N LEU A 8 59.33 -87.08 49.18
CA LEU A 8 60.61 -86.36 49.10
C LEU A 8 61.58 -86.70 50.25
N SER A 9 61.10 -87.18 51.41
CA SER A 9 61.95 -87.51 52.57
C SER A 9 62.68 -88.86 52.46
N PHE A 10 62.27 -89.76 51.55
CA PHE A 10 62.88 -91.08 51.35
C PHE A 10 63.67 -91.22 50.03
N MET A 11 63.63 -90.21 49.16
CA MET A 11 64.42 -90.19 47.93
C MET A 11 65.79 -89.56 48.21
N GLY A 12 66.88 -90.33 48.04
CA GLY A 12 68.23 -89.77 47.98
C GLY A 12 68.34 -88.72 46.87
N ALA A 13 69.36 -87.85 46.94
CA ALA A 13 69.52 -86.64 46.11
C ALA A 13 69.16 -86.80 44.61
N GLY A 14 69.41 -87.97 43.99
CA GLY A 14 69.03 -88.26 42.61
C GLY A 14 67.52 -88.39 42.32
N GLY A 15 66.73 -88.88 43.28
CA GLY A 15 65.27 -89.03 43.13
C GLY A 15 64.50 -87.70 43.27
N MET A 16 65.00 -86.82 44.15
CA MET A 16 64.52 -85.44 44.28
C MET A 16 64.73 -84.66 42.98
N VAL A 17 65.90 -84.83 42.34
CA VAL A 17 66.24 -84.22 41.04
C VAL A 17 65.32 -84.74 39.92
N LEU A 18 64.88 -86.01 39.98
CA LEU A 18 64.00 -86.60 38.97
C LEU A 18 62.56 -86.06 39.02
N LEU A 19 62.06 -85.72 40.22
CA LEU A 19 60.73 -85.12 40.41
C LEU A 19 60.73 -83.59 40.25
N LEU A 20 61.82 -82.92 40.63
CA LEU A 20 61.94 -81.46 40.52
C LEU A 20 62.21 -80.98 39.10
N ARG A 21 62.89 -81.76 38.26
CA ARG A 21 63.15 -81.43 36.84
C ARG A 21 61.89 -81.12 36.02
N PRO A 22 60.85 -81.99 35.99
CA PRO A 22 59.63 -81.70 35.22
C PRO A 22 58.82 -80.54 35.80
N LEU A 23 58.82 -80.35 37.13
CA LEU A 23 58.18 -79.20 37.79
C LEU A 23 58.90 -77.89 37.46
N ALA A 24 60.24 -77.87 37.48
CA ALA A 24 61.02 -76.72 37.05
C ALA A 24 60.81 -76.43 35.55
N GLY A 25 60.73 -77.45 34.71
CA GLY A 25 60.38 -77.31 33.29
C GLY A 25 58.98 -76.73 33.08
N GLN A 26 57.98 -77.17 33.85
CA GLN A 26 56.61 -76.61 33.80
C GLN A 26 56.55 -75.15 34.24
N VAL A 27 57.29 -74.78 35.30
CA VAL A 27 57.36 -73.38 35.77
C VAL A 27 58.04 -72.51 34.72
N ILE A 28 59.13 -72.98 34.10
CA ILE A 28 59.82 -72.26 33.02
C ILE A 28 58.90 -72.05 31.81
N ILE A 29 58.18 -73.09 31.39
CA ILE A 29 57.22 -72.99 30.29
C ILE A 29 56.08 -72.02 30.62
N GLN A 30 55.56 -72.05 31.85
CA GLN A 30 54.52 -71.11 32.28
C GLN A 30 55.04 -69.67 32.39
N THR A 31 56.30 -69.46 32.81
CA THR A 31 56.89 -68.11 32.84
C THR A 31 57.16 -67.59 31.43
N ASP A 32 57.60 -68.44 30.51
CA ASP A 32 57.81 -68.08 29.11
C ASP A 32 56.47 -67.75 28.43
N GLU A 33 55.41 -68.55 28.64
CA GLU A 33 54.05 -68.26 28.17
C GLU A 33 53.51 -66.94 28.73
N LEU A 34 53.77 -66.65 30.01
CA LEU A 34 53.31 -65.42 30.65
C LEU A 34 54.08 -64.20 30.13
N GLU A 35 55.38 -64.31 29.88
CA GLU A 35 56.20 -63.26 29.26
C GLU A 35 55.76 -62.97 27.83
N GLU A 36 55.46 -64.00 27.05
CA GLU A 36 54.94 -63.87 25.68
C GLU A 36 53.58 -63.15 25.68
N GLN A 37 52.66 -63.54 26.58
CA GLN A 37 51.38 -62.84 26.78
C GLN A 37 51.57 -61.38 27.24
N LEU A 38 52.54 -61.11 28.11
CA LEU A 38 52.83 -59.76 28.59
C LEU A 38 53.38 -58.87 27.45
N GLN A 39 54.25 -59.42 26.60
CA GLN A 39 54.76 -58.74 25.42
C GLN A 39 53.65 -58.45 24.41
N GLU A 40 52.77 -59.41 24.13
CA GLU A 40 51.63 -59.22 23.24
C GLU A 40 50.66 -58.15 23.77
N LYS A 41 50.39 -58.18 25.08
CA LYS A 41 49.55 -57.19 25.75
C LYS A 41 50.17 -55.78 25.73
N ASN A 42 51.48 -55.66 25.92
CA ASN A 42 52.17 -54.38 25.83
C ASN A 42 52.16 -53.83 24.39
N ARG A 43 52.30 -54.70 23.39
CA ARG A 43 52.22 -54.33 21.98
C ARG A 43 50.83 -53.79 21.61
N THR A 44 49.77 -54.50 22.00
CA THR A 44 48.39 -54.04 21.82
C THR A 44 48.10 -52.74 22.58
N LEU A 45 48.66 -52.56 23.78
CA LEU A 45 48.52 -51.32 24.53
C LEU A 45 49.19 -50.12 23.83
N HIS A 46 50.35 -50.32 23.22
CA HIS A 46 51.01 -49.31 22.41
C HIS A 46 50.22 -48.96 21.14
N GLU A 47 49.68 -49.96 20.44
CA GLU A 47 48.81 -49.75 19.28
C GLU A 47 47.53 -48.99 19.65
N LEU A 48 46.91 -49.34 20.79
CA LEU A 48 45.71 -48.66 21.29
C LEU A 48 46.00 -47.20 21.66
N ASN A 49 47.10 -46.92 22.36
CA ASN A 49 47.50 -45.55 22.71
C ASN A 49 47.80 -44.72 21.45
N TYR A 50 48.42 -45.32 20.43
CA TYR A 50 48.66 -44.66 19.15
C TYR A 50 47.34 -44.33 18.42
N ALA A 51 46.42 -45.29 18.34
CA ALA A 51 45.10 -45.08 17.76
C ALA A 51 44.29 -44.02 18.53
N GLN A 52 44.36 -44.01 19.86
CA GLN A 52 43.69 -43.02 20.70
C GLN A 52 44.25 -41.61 20.47
N GLY A 53 45.57 -41.48 20.27
CA GLY A 53 46.21 -40.23 19.90
C GLY A 53 45.74 -39.69 18.54
N GLN A 54 45.61 -40.56 17.54
CA GLN A 54 45.07 -40.17 16.22
C GLN A 54 43.60 -39.74 16.29
N LEU A 55 42.77 -40.49 17.03
CA LEU A 55 41.36 -40.18 17.21
C LEU A 55 41.16 -38.81 17.90
N LEU A 56 41.99 -38.50 18.90
CA LEU A 56 41.98 -37.19 19.58
C LEU A 56 42.29 -36.04 18.62
N LEU A 57 43.23 -36.23 17.70
CA LEU A 57 43.57 -35.24 16.68
C LEU A 57 42.39 -35.00 15.73
N GLU A 58 41.78 -36.08 15.23
CA GLU A 58 40.64 -36.01 14.31
C GLU A 58 39.40 -35.36 14.97
N ILE A 59 39.14 -35.66 16.25
CA ILE A 59 38.07 -35.00 17.02
C ILE A 59 38.35 -33.51 17.15
N LYS A 60 39.61 -33.11 17.39
CA LYS A 60 40.00 -31.70 17.50
C LYS A 60 39.77 -30.96 16.17
N GLU A 61 40.19 -31.54 15.06
CA GLU A 61 39.99 -30.99 13.72
C GLU A 61 38.51 -30.88 13.35
N ARG A 62 37.72 -31.93 13.61
CA ARG A 62 36.26 -31.89 13.42
C ARG A 62 35.60 -30.77 14.22
N LYS A 63 36.00 -30.60 15.48
CA LYS A 63 35.44 -29.57 16.35
C LYS A 63 35.79 -28.16 15.86
N GLN A 64 36.98 -27.96 15.32
CA GLN A 64 37.35 -26.70 14.66
C GLN A 64 36.53 -26.46 13.38
N ALA A 65 36.35 -27.49 12.56
CA ALA A 65 35.53 -27.41 11.36
C ALA A 65 34.05 -27.10 11.68
N GLU A 66 33.48 -27.72 12.72
CA GLU A 66 32.12 -27.42 13.19
C GLU A 66 31.96 -25.98 13.67
N ASN A 67 32.94 -25.44 14.41
CA ASN A 67 32.91 -24.06 14.87
C ASN A 67 32.96 -23.08 13.68
N LEU A 68 33.87 -23.29 12.73
CA LEU A 68 33.96 -22.49 11.51
C LEU A 68 32.68 -22.56 10.67
N LEU A 69 32.07 -23.75 10.58
CA LEU A 69 30.80 -23.94 9.89
C LEU A 69 29.69 -23.13 10.57
N ARG A 70 29.58 -23.19 11.90
CA ARG A 70 28.59 -22.41 12.66
C ARG A 70 28.77 -20.91 12.51
N GLU A 71 30.01 -20.42 12.52
CA GLU A 71 30.31 -19.00 12.28
C GLU A 71 29.92 -18.57 10.87
N SER A 72 30.23 -19.40 9.86
CA SER A 72 29.85 -19.16 8.47
C SER A 72 28.33 -19.16 8.29
N GLU A 73 27.62 -20.12 8.88
CA GLU A 73 26.15 -20.20 8.85
C GLU A 73 25.49 -19.00 9.52
N ALA A 74 26.02 -18.55 10.67
CA ALA A 74 25.54 -17.35 11.35
C ALA A 74 25.72 -16.10 10.47
N LYS A 75 26.89 -15.92 9.87
CA LYS A 75 27.19 -14.81 8.97
C LYS A 75 26.32 -14.84 7.71
N LEU A 76 26.13 -16.02 7.12
CA LEU A 76 25.26 -16.20 5.96
C LEU A 76 23.80 -15.84 6.29
N ARG A 77 23.34 -16.19 7.50
CA ARG A 77 22.00 -15.85 7.99
C ARG A 77 21.82 -14.35 8.17
N GLU A 78 22.82 -13.67 8.74
CA GLU A 78 22.83 -12.21 8.88
C GLU A 78 22.80 -11.51 7.50
N GLN A 79 23.70 -11.91 6.58
CA GLN A 79 23.72 -11.38 5.22
C GLN A 79 22.41 -11.61 4.47
N LYS A 80 21.77 -12.77 4.67
CA LYS A 80 20.47 -13.07 4.08
C LYS A 80 19.39 -12.13 4.61
N GLN A 81 19.38 -11.85 5.92
CA GLN A 81 18.42 -10.93 6.53
C GLN A 81 18.63 -9.50 6.05
N GLU A 82 19.88 -9.03 6.00
CA GLU A 82 20.23 -7.71 5.48
C GLU A 82 19.83 -7.57 4.00
N LEU A 83 20.15 -8.58 3.17
CA LEU A 83 19.76 -8.59 1.77
C LEU A 83 18.24 -8.56 1.58
N GLN A 84 17.49 -9.31 2.39
CA GLN A 84 16.02 -9.30 2.36
C GLN A 84 15.46 -7.93 2.72
N GLN A 85 16.04 -7.26 3.72
CA GLN A 85 15.64 -5.91 4.11
C GLN A 85 15.93 -4.90 3.00
N THR A 86 17.14 -4.91 2.45
CA THR A 86 17.55 -4.01 1.35
C THR A 86 16.69 -4.22 0.10
N LEU A 87 16.37 -5.47 -0.26
CA LEU A 87 15.47 -5.76 -1.37
C LEU A 87 14.07 -5.18 -1.15
N LYS A 88 13.54 -5.29 0.07
CA LYS A 88 12.23 -4.73 0.43
C LYS A 88 12.23 -3.21 0.33
N GLU A 89 13.26 -2.55 0.84
CA GLU A 89 13.44 -1.10 0.76
C GLU A 89 13.59 -0.61 -0.68
N LEU A 90 14.38 -1.32 -1.49
CA LEU A 90 14.56 -1.00 -2.90
C LEU A 90 13.24 -1.09 -3.67
N GLN A 91 12.47 -2.18 -3.47
CA GLN A 91 11.17 -2.35 -4.10
C GLN A 91 10.21 -1.22 -3.72
N GLN A 92 10.13 -0.88 -2.42
CA GLN A 92 9.30 0.23 -1.93
C GLN A 92 9.69 1.56 -2.57
N THR A 93 10.99 1.86 -2.59
CA THR A 93 11.52 3.11 -3.16
C THR A 93 11.23 3.19 -4.65
N GLN A 94 11.47 2.11 -5.42
CA GLN A 94 11.18 2.07 -6.85
C GLN A 94 9.70 2.32 -7.14
N ALA A 95 8.81 1.72 -6.34
CA ALA A 95 7.39 1.85 -6.55
C ALA A 95 6.85 3.23 -6.14
N GLN A 96 7.40 3.82 -5.07
CA GLN A 96 7.19 5.23 -4.73
C GLN A 96 7.66 6.16 -5.84
N MET A 97 8.84 5.92 -6.43
CA MET A 97 9.36 6.71 -7.55
C MET A 97 8.42 6.66 -8.76
N ILE A 98 7.98 5.46 -9.17
CA ILE A 98 7.04 5.32 -10.30
C ILE A 98 5.72 6.05 -10.01
N GLN A 99 5.22 5.96 -8.78
CA GLN A 99 3.97 6.65 -8.42
C GLN A 99 4.15 8.18 -8.37
N SER A 100 5.28 8.65 -7.83
CA SER A 100 5.66 10.06 -7.82
C SER A 100 5.80 10.59 -9.25
N GLU A 101 6.45 9.84 -10.14
CA GLU A 101 6.61 10.20 -11.55
C GLU A 101 5.25 10.28 -12.26
N LYS A 102 4.35 9.32 -12.03
CA LYS A 102 2.97 9.39 -12.56
C LYS A 102 2.22 10.62 -12.07
N MET A 103 2.35 10.96 -10.79
CA MET A 103 1.67 12.13 -10.20
C MET A 103 2.28 13.45 -10.67
N SER A 104 3.60 13.52 -10.81
CA SER A 104 4.31 14.70 -11.33
C SER A 104 4.07 14.89 -12.83
N SER A 105 4.10 13.82 -13.62
CA SER A 105 3.75 13.84 -15.05
C SER A 105 2.31 14.29 -15.26
N LEU A 106 1.37 13.75 -14.47
CA LEU A 106 -0.01 14.22 -14.47
C LEU A 106 -0.08 15.69 -14.03
N GLY A 107 0.69 16.09 -13.02
CA GLY A 107 0.72 17.45 -12.51
C GLY A 107 1.18 18.49 -13.55
N GLN A 108 2.29 18.22 -14.24
CA GLN A 108 2.82 19.07 -15.30
C GLN A 108 1.89 19.15 -16.51
N MET A 109 1.37 17.99 -16.97
CA MET A 109 0.44 17.94 -18.10
C MET A 109 -0.84 18.70 -17.77
N VAL A 110 -1.37 18.50 -16.56
CA VAL A 110 -2.57 19.19 -16.10
C VAL A 110 -2.33 20.69 -15.96
N ALA A 111 -1.19 21.15 -15.47
CA ALA A 111 -0.89 22.58 -15.34
C ALA A 111 -0.81 23.29 -16.71
N GLY A 112 -0.17 22.68 -17.71
CA GLY A 112 -0.10 23.20 -19.07
C GLY A 112 -1.47 23.22 -19.76
N VAL A 113 -2.17 22.08 -19.75
CA VAL A 113 -3.52 21.95 -20.34
C VAL A 113 -4.52 22.86 -19.63
N ALA A 114 -4.43 22.99 -18.31
CA ALA A 114 -5.26 23.92 -17.53
C ALA A 114 -5.08 25.34 -18.04
N HIS A 115 -3.84 25.82 -18.20
CA HIS A 115 -3.58 27.17 -18.69
C HIS A 115 -4.10 27.39 -20.12
N GLU A 116 -3.88 26.41 -21.01
CA GLU A 116 -4.33 26.47 -22.40
C GLU A 116 -5.85 26.38 -22.58
N ILE A 117 -6.56 25.65 -21.71
CA ILE A 117 -8.03 25.61 -21.69
C ILE A 117 -8.60 26.86 -21.04
N ASN A 118 -8.00 27.36 -19.95
CA ASN A 118 -8.54 28.51 -19.22
C ASN A 118 -8.60 29.77 -20.10
N ASN A 119 -7.61 29.96 -20.97
CA ASN A 119 -7.52 31.12 -21.84
C ASN A 119 -8.75 31.28 -22.77
N PRO A 120 -9.05 30.35 -23.70
CA PRO A 120 -10.23 30.44 -24.55
C PRO A 120 -11.53 30.44 -23.74
N VAL A 121 -11.61 29.70 -22.64
CA VAL A 121 -12.81 29.66 -21.80
C VAL A 121 -13.09 31.01 -21.14
N ASN A 122 -12.06 31.71 -20.64
CA ASN A 122 -12.21 33.04 -20.07
C ASN A 122 -12.64 34.06 -21.12
N PHE A 123 -12.11 33.98 -22.35
CA PHE A 123 -12.58 34.82 -23.46
C PHE A 123 -14.05 34.57 -23.79
N ILE A 124 -14.47 33.31 -23.89
CA ILE A 124 -15.87 32.96 -24.18
C ILE A 124 -16.78 33.42 -23.04
N HIS A 125 -16.43 33.08 -21.79
CA HIS A 125 -17.24 33.43 -20.61
C HIS A 125 -17.38 34.94 -20.44
N GLY A 126 -16.29 35.70 -20.60
CA GLY A 126 -16.31 37.15 -20.54
C GLY A 126 -17.20 37.77 -21.62
N ASN A 127 -17.17 37.23 -22.84
CA ASN A 127 -18.01 37.73 -23.93
C ASN A 127 -19.49 37.36 -23.80
N ILE A 128 -19.83 36.23 -23.15
CA ILE A 128 -21.23 35.84 -22.90
C ILE A 128 -21.97 36.89 -22.07
N VAL A 129 -21.29 37.52 -21.10
CA VAL A 129 -21.88 38.57 -20.26
C VAL A 129 -22.33 39.76 -21.13
N TYR A 130 -21.44 40.28 -21.98
CA TYR A 130 -21.78 41.36 -22.91
C TYR A 130 -22.84 40.94 -23.93
N ALA A 131 -22.73 39.74 -24.49
CA ALA A 131 -23.71 39.23 -25.44
C ALA A 131 -25.11 39.15 -24.83
N LYS A 132 -25.22 38.74 -23.57
CA LYS A 132 -26.47 38.69 -22.81
C LYS A 132 -27.07 40.08 -22.63
N ASP A 133 -26.25 41.07 -22.28
CA ASP A 133 -26.71 42.45 -22.09
C ASP A 133 -27.19 43.05 -23.43
N TYR A 134 -26.40 42.91 -24.50
CA TYR A 134 -26.77 43.38 -25.84
C TYR A 134 -28.06 42.75 -26.36
N ILE A 135 -28.19 41.44 -26.17
CA ILE A 135 -29.41 40.72 -26.55
C ILE A 135 -30.60 41.22 -25.72
N GLN A 136 -30.42 41.42 -24.41
CA GLN A 136 -31.51 41.90 -23.56
C GLN A 136 -31.96 43.31 -23.94
N ASP A 137 -31.02 44.20 -24.31
CA ASP A 137 -31.33 45.55 -24.81
C ASP A 137 -32.11 45.50 -26.13
N LEU A 138 -31.70 44.66 -27.07
CA LEU A 138 -32.42 44.45 -28.34
C LEU A 138 -33.84 43.90 -28.09
N LEU A 139 -33.97 42.92 -27.19
CA LEU A 139 -35.27 42.34 -26.83
C LEU A 139 -36.19 43.37 -26.16
N ASN A 140 -35.63 44.26 -25.32
CA ASN A 140 -36.36 45.36 -24.69
C ASN A 140 -36.84 46.37 -25.73
N LEU A 141 -36.01 46.73 -26.72
CA LEU A 141 -36.39 47.62 -27.80
C LEU A 141 -37.52 47.02 -28.65
N ILE A 142 -37.40 45.74 -29.02
CA ILE A 142 -38.46 45.02 -29.76
C ILE A 142 -39.75 45.01 -28.95
N GLN A 143 -39.68 44.75 -27.64
CA GLN A 143 -40.84 44.79 -26.77
C GLN A 143 -41.50 46.18 -26.75
N LEU A 144 -40.70 47.25 -26.66
CA LEU A 144 -41.19 48.62 -26.70
C LEU A 144 -41.94 48.92 -28.01
N TYR A 145 -41.41 48.48 -29.15
CA TYR A 145 -42.12 48.61 -30.43
C TYR A 145 -43.45 47.85 -30.43
N GLN A 146 -43.50 46.63 -29.87
CA GLN A 146 -44.75 45.86 -29.77
C GLN A 146 -45.78 46.52 -28.85
N ASP A 147 -45.33 47.19 -27.78
CA ASP A 147 -46.21 47.86 -26.82
C ASP A 147 -46.85 49.13 -27.43
N TYR A 148 -46.11 49.90 -28.24
CA TYR A 148 -46.59 51.15 -28.86
C TYR A 148 -47.18 50.96 -30.28
N TYR A 149 -46.90 49.84 -30.94
CA TYR A 149 -47.40 49.52 -32.27
C TYR A 149 -48.05 48.12 -32.31
N PRO A 150 -49.20 47.94 -31.61
CA PRO A 150 -49.84 46.63 -31.44
C PRO A 150 -50.47 46.05 -32.70
N HIS A 151 -50.66 46.88 -33.74
CA HIS A 151 -51.16 46.48 -35.06
C HIS A 151 -50.13 46.85 -36.13
N PRO A 152 -49.06 46.05 -36.27
CA PRO A 152 -48.02 46.32 -37.24
C PRO A 152 -48.49 46.18 -38.69
N HIS A 153 -47.72 46.71 -39.64
CA HIS A 153 -48.01 46.54 -41.07
C HIS A 153 -47.94 45.04 -41.43
N GLN A 154 -48.75 44.58 -42.39
CA GLN A 154 -48.90 43.16 -42.73
C GLN A 154 -47.56 42.46 -43.04
N GLU A 155 -46.62 43.17 -43.66
CA GLU A 155 -45.26 42.65 -43.93
C GLU A 155 -44.46 42.35 -42.66
N ILE A 156 -44.61 43.18 -41.61
CA ILE A 156 -43.93 42.98 -40.32
C ILE A 156 -44.59 41.83 -39.56
N GLU A 157 -45.91 41.70 -39.63
CA GLU A 157 -46.65 40.60 -39.00
C GLU A 157 -46.26 39.25 -39.62
N ALA A 158 -46.18 39.19 -40.96
CA ALA A 158 -45.70 38.01 -41.69
C ALA A 158 -44.27 37.61 -41.27
N GLU A 159 -43.35 38.58 -41.17
CA GLU A 159 -41.96 38.32 -40.73
C GLU A 159 -41.90 37.82 -39.28
N ILE A 160 -42.69 38.41 -38.37
CA ILE A 160 -42.76 37.99 -36.94
C ILE A 160 -43.23 36.54 -36.82
N GLU A 161 -44.21 36.13 -37.63
CA GLU A 161 -44.67 34.75 -37.71
C GLU A 161 -43.61 33.82 -38.34
N GLU A 162 -42.98 34.24 -39.44
CA GLU A 162 -41.95 33.46 -40.15
C GLU A 162 -40.74 33.13 -39.28
N ILE A 163 -40.21 34.11 -38.53
CA ILE A 163 -39.06 33.91 -37.63
C ILE A 163 -39.44 33.29 -36.27
N GLU A 164 -40.73 33.06 -36.04
CA GLU A 164 -41.29 32.64 -34.76
C GLU A 164 -40.75 33.47 -33.57
N LEU A 165 -40.88 34.79 -33.63
CA LEU A 165 -40.19 35.73 -32.73
C LEU A 165 -40.33 35.35 -31.25
N ASN A 166 -41.52 34.94 -30.80
CA ASN A 166 -41.77 34.54 -29.41
C ASN A 166 -40.96 33.30 -28.97
N PHE A 167 -40.75 32.35 -29.87
CA PHE A 167 -39.89 31.20 -29.62
C PHE A 167 -38.44 31.65 -29.57
N LEU A 168 -37.98 32.43 -30.55
CA LEU A 168 -36.63 32.95 -30.65
C LEU A 168 -36.22 33.73 -29.38
N LYS A 169 -37.08 34.62 -28.87
CA LYS A 169 -36.84 35.37 -27.62
C LYS A 169 -36.57 34.44 -26.43
N LYS A 170 -37.32 33.34 -26.32
CA LYS A 170 -37.18 32.37 -25.22
C LYS A 170 -35.95 31.50 -25.42
N ASP A 171 -35.70 31.05 -26.65
CA ASP A 171 -34.62 30.13 -26.95
C ASP A 171 -33.25 30.81 -26.84
N LEU A 172 -33.13 32.07 -27.30
CA LEU A 172 -31.90 32.84 -27.18
C LEU A 172 -31.46 33.01 -25.71
N LYS A 173 -32.40 33.24 -24.80
CA LYS A 173 -32.13 33.28 -23.35
C LYS A 173 -31.66 31.93 -22.82
N LYS A 174 -32.24 30.81 -23.29
CA LYS A 174 -31.83 29.46 -22.90
C LYS A 174 -30.44 29.13 -23.42
N ILE A 175 -30.12 29.49 -24.67
CA ILE A 175 -28.81 29.25 -25.28
C ILE A 175 -27.72 29.99 -24.51
N LEU A 176 -27.90 31.29 -24.24
CA LEU A 176 -26.95 32.07 -23.44
C LEU A 176 -26.74 31.45 -22.05
N LYS A 177 -27.84 31.03 -21.40
CA LYS A 177 -27.75 30.39 -20.09
C LYS A 177 -27.00 29.05 -20.14
N SER A 178 -27.23 28.25 -21.18
CA SER A 178 -26.54 26.98 -21.41
C SER A 178 -25.04 27.20 -21.61
N MET A 179 -24.65 28.20 -22.40
CA MET A 179 -23.25 28.58 -22.60
C MET A 179 -22.59 29.07 -21.32
N GLU A 180 -23.28 29.88 -20.52
CA GLU A 180 -22.81 30.35 -19.21
C GLU A 180 -22.54 29.16 -18.27
N VAL A 181 -23.47 28.22 -18.16
CA VAL A 181 -23.31 27.01 -17.35
C VAL A 181 -22.18 26.12 -17.87
N GLY A 182 -22.06 25.96 -19.18
CA GLY A 182 -21.00 25.17 -19.80
C GLY A 182 -19.61 25.74 -19.55
N THR A 183 -19.45 27.06 -19.73
CA THR A 183 -18.17 27.75 -19.50
C THR A 183 -17.78 27.75 -18.04
N GLU A 184 -18.72 27.99 -17.12
CA GLU A 184 -18.43 27.92 -15.68
C GLU A 184 -17.98 26.52 -15.25
N ARG A 185 -18.66 25.48 -15.75
CA ARG A 185 -18.25 24.08 -15.49
C ARG A 185 -16.82 23.81 -15.96
N ILE A 186 -16.41 24.33 -17.11
CA ILE A 186 -15.03 24.15 -17.58
C ILE A 186 -14.04 24.89 -16.66
N ARG A 187 -14.37 26.11 -16.21
CA ARG A 187 -13.55 26.85 -15.25
C ARG A 187 -13.37 26.09 -13.94
N GLU A 188 -14.44 25.48 -13.43
CA GLU A 188 -14.38 24.60 -12.25
C GLU A 188 -13.47 23.39 -12.48
N ILE A 189 -13.57 22.72 -13.64
CA ILE A 189 -12.72 21.56 -13.98
C ILE A 189 -11.25 21.97 -13.94
N VAL A 190 -10.92 23.06 -14.64
CA VAL A 190 -9.56 23.59 -14.72
C VAL A 190 -9.05 24.01 -13.34
N LYS A 191 -9.89 24.64 -12.51
CA LYS A 191 -9.53 25.03 -11.14
C LYS A 191 -9.20 23.82 -10.28
N SER A 192 -10.05 22.80 -10.28
CA SER A 192 -9.86 21.57 -9.49
C SER A 192 -8.64 20.78 -9.93
N LEU A 193 -8.43 20.69 -11.24
CA LEU A 193 -7.25 20.10 -11.84
C LEU A 193 -5.97 20.81 -11.37
N ARG A 194 -5.96 22.14 -11.33
CA ARG A 194 -4.83 22.93 -10.82
C ARG A 194 -4.59 22.75 -9.33
N ILE A 195 -5.66 22.63 -8.52
CA ILE A 195 -5.53 22.39 -7.07
C ILE A 195 -4.93 21.00 -6.83
N PHE A 196 -5.38 19.99 -7.58
CA PHE A 196 -4.84 18.63 -7.51
C PHE A 196 -3.38 18.55 -7.99
N SER A 197 -3.06 19.23 -9.10
CA SER A 197 -1.74 19.16 -9.75
C SER A 197 -0.61 19.82 -8.95
N ARG A 198 -0.90 20.51 -7.84
CA ARG A 198 0.11 21.03 -6.89
C ARG A 198 0.84 19.92 -6.12
N CYS A 199 0.90 18.71 -6.67
CA CYS A 199 1.59 17.53 -6.15
C CYS A 199 3.07 17.78 -5.82
N ASP A 200 3.74 18.67 -6.55
CA ASP A 200 5.20 18.86 -6.48
C ASP A 200 5.65 20.00 -5.53
N GLU A 201 4.73 20.72 -4.90
CA GLU A 201 5.11 21.74 -3.90
C GLU A 201 5.52 21.03 -2.60
N ALA A 202 6.83 20.81 -2.40
CA ALA A 202 7.41 20.22 -1.19
C ALA A 202 7.31 21.14 0.06
N GLU A 203 6.41 22.12 0.03
CA GLU A 203 6.26 23.15 1.04
C GLU A 203 4.96 22.96 1.82
N ILE A 204 5.04 23.19 3.13
CA ILE A 204 3.87 23.24 4.00
C ILE A 204 3.11 24.53 3.69
N LYS A 205 1.80 24.41 3.45
CA LYS A 205 0.92 25.54 3.15
C LYS A 205 -0.34 25.48 4.01
N LYS A 206 -0.88 26.67 4.31
CA LYS A 206 -2.22 26.83 4.89
C LYS A 206 -3.25 26.65 3.79
N VAL A 207 -4.00 25.57 3.86
CA VAL A 207 -5.02 25.26 2.86
C VAL A 207 -6.35 24.91 3.50
N ASP A 208 -7.40 25.12 2.72
CA ASP A 208 -8.71 24.57 3.01
C ASP A 208 -8.73 23.10 2.56
N LEU A 209 -8.96 22.17 3.49
CA LEU A 209 -9.06 20.75 3.17
C LEU A 209 -10.23 20.42 2.26
N HIS A 210 -11.33 21.18 2.35
CA HIS A 210 -12.50 20.92 1.51
C HIS A 210 -12.17 21.17 0.05
N GLU A 211 -11.33 22.15 -0.28
CA GLU A 211 -10.89 22.36 -1.66
C GLU A 211 -10.14 21.15 -2.24
N GLY A 212 -9.29 20.50 -1.43
CA GLY A 212 -8.58 19.29 -1.86
C GLY A 212 -9.52 18.09 -2.06
N ILE A 213 -10.49 17.90 -1.15
CA ILE A 213 -11.50 16.85 -1.26
C ILE A 213 -12.37 17.06 -2.50
N GLU A 214 -12.88 18.28 -2.70
CA GLU A 214 -13.72 18.64 -3.84
C GLU A 214 -12.98 18.47 -5.17
N SER A 215 -11.71 18.90 -5.22
CA SER A 215 -10.88 18.72 -6.40
C SER A 215 -10.70 17.24 -6.75
N THR A 216 -10.48 16.41 -5.73
CA THR A 216 -10.35 14.96 -5.89
C THR A 216 -11.66 14.33 -6.38
N LEU A 217 -12.80 14.69 -5.77
CA LEU A 217 -14.12 14.24 -6.20
C LEU A 217 -14.44 14.63 -7.64
N MET A 218 -14.05 15.84 -8.05
CA MET A 218 -14.26 16.31 -9.40
C MET A 218 -13.47 15.48 -10.42
N ILE A 219 -12.22 15.15 -10.12
CA ILE A 219 -11.39 14.28 -10.98
C ILE A 219 -12.00 12.89 -11.09
N LEU A 220 -12.55 12.37 -9.99
CA LEU A 220 -13.22 11.07 -9.94
C LEU A 220 -14.67 11.10 -10.46
N GLN A 221 -15.19 12.25 -10.92
CA GLN A 221 -16.59 12.40 -11.32
C GLN A 221 -17.03 11.42 -12.41
N SER A 222 -16.15 11.14 -13.39
CA SER A 222 -16.41 10.18 -14.46
C SER A 222 -16.50 8.73 -13.98
N HIS A 223 -16.00 8.46 -12.77
CA HIS A 223 -16.05 7.14 -12.14
C HIS A 223 -17.28 6.97 -11.25
N PHE A 224 -17.93 8.05 -10.77
CA PHE A 224 -19.18 7.99 -10.01
C PHE A 224 -20.42 7.86 -10.91
N LYS A 225 -20.37 8.48 -12.10
CA LYS A 225 -21.50 8.50 -13.04
C LYS A 225 -21.57 7.19 -13.84
N ALA A 226 -22.78 6.67 -14.01
CA ALA A 226 -23.03 5.52 -14.87
C ALA A 226 -22.63 5.84 -16.31
N LYS A 227 -21.81 4.98 -16.94
CA LYS A 227 -21.44 5.12 -18.36
C LYS A 227 -22.57 4.71 -19.31
N SER A 228 -23.55 3.95 -18.83
CA SER A 228 -24.76 3.52 -19.52
C SER A 228 -25.79 3.01 -18.50
N GLN A 229 -27.09 3.03 -18.85
CA GLN A 229 -28.19 2.43 -18.08
C GLN A 229 -28.00 0.93 -17.78
N SER A 230 -27.06 0.26 -18.45
CA SER A 230 -26.92 -1.19 -18.48
C SER A 230 -25.73 -1.78 -17.69
N GLU A 231 -24.85 -0.96 -17.07
CA GLU A 231 -23.64 -1.51 -16.43
C GLU A 231 -23.50 -1.22 -14.92
N TYR A 232 -23.91 -0.06 -14.39
CA TYR A 232 -23.76 0.28 -12.96
C TYR A 232 -24.77 1.34 -12.50
N SER A 233 -25.21 1.29 -11.23
CA SER A 233 -25.96 2.39 -10.60
C SER A 233 -25.01 3.53 -10.20
N GLU A 234 -25.47 4.77 -10.34
CA GLU A 234 -24.71 5.97 -9.93
C GLU A 234 -24.30 5.90 -8.45
N ILE A 235 -23.07 6.30 -8.16
CA ILE A 235 -22.56 6.37 -6.79
C ILE A 235 -22.96 7.73 -6.19
N GLN A 236 -23.78 7.70 -5.16
CA GLN A 236 -24.18 8.88 -4.41
C GLN A 236 -23.04 9.35 -3.49
N ILE A 237 -22.73 10.64 -3.52
CA ILE A 237 -21.76 11.27 -2.62
C ILE A 237 -22.52 12.11 -1.58
N ILE A 238 -22.40 11.74 -0.31
CA ILE A 238 -22.98 12.48 0.82
C ILE A 238 -21.86 13.28 1.50
N LYS A 239 -22.02 14.61 1.57
CA LYS A 239 -21.01 15.52 2.11
C LYS A 239 -21.52 16.13 3.42
N GLU A 240 -20.85 15.80 4.52
CA GLU A 240 -21.14 16.30 5.87
C GLU A 240 -19.93 17.13 6.34
N TYR A 241 -19.78 18.33 5.79
CA TYR A 241 -18.65 19.19 6.09
C TYR A 241 -18.90 20.03 7.34
N GLY A 242 -18.11 19.77 8.38
CA GLY A 242 -18.02 20.65 9.53
C GLY A 242 -17.14 21.87 9.24
N GLN A 243 -17.24 22.91 10.06
CA GLN A 243 -16.39 24.08 9.92
C GLN A 243 -14.95 23.76 10.33
N LEU A 244 -14.01 23.84 9.38
CA LEU A 244 -12.59 23.62 9.62
C LEU A 244 -11.80 24.93 9.47
N PRO A 245 -10.74 25.15 10.27
CA PRO A 245 -9.77 26.21 10.01
C PRO A 245 -8.87 25.82 8.83
N LEU A 246 -8.10 26.79 8.31
CA LEU A 246 -6.98 26.51 7.42
C LEU A 246 -5.94 25.66 8.15
N ILE A 247 -5.42 24.63 7.48
CA ILE A 247 -4.53 23.64 8.06
C ILE A 247 -3.17 23.71 7.36
N ASP A 248 -2.10 23.64 8.16
CA ASP A 248 -0.74 23.49 7.68
C ASP A 248 -0.56 22.05 7.18
N CYS A 249 -0.42 21.85 5.87
CA CYS A 249 -0.19 20.53 5.29
C CYS A 249 0.61 20.58 3.98
N TYR A 250 0.99 19.41 3.46
CA TYR A 250 1.47 19.22 2.10
C TYR A 250 0.28 18.92 1.18
N PRO A 251 -0.26 19.90 0.42
CA PRO A 251 -1.56 19.76 -0.25
C PRO A 251 -1.58 18.63 -1.28
N GLY A 252 -0.50 18.53 -2.07
CA GLY A 252 -0.31 17.46 -3.05
C GLY A 252 -0.37 16.06 -2.46
N GLN A 253 0.29 15.86 -1.32
CA GLN A 253 0.30 14.58 -0.63
C GLN A 253 -1.06 14.24 -0.02
N LEU A 254 -1.77 15.21 0.57
CA LEU A 254 -3.13 14.97 1.05
C LEU A 254 -4.12 14.66 -0.08
N ASN A 255 -4.02 15.34 -1.21
CA ASN A 255 -4.82 15.02 -2.40
C ASN A 255 -4.55 13.59 -2.88
N GLN A 256 -3.30 13.11 -2.81
CA GLN A 256 -2.95 11.72 -3.10
C GLN A 256 -3.61 10.73 -2.11
N VAL A 257 -3.67 11.07 -0.82
CA VAL A 257 -4.39 10.27 0.19
C VAL A 257 -5.87 10.17 -0.16
N PHE A 258 -6.52 11.29 -0.44
CA PHE A 258 -7.94 11.31 -0.83
C PHE A 258 -8.18 10.52 -2.11
N MET A 259 -7.30 10.67 -3.11
CA MET A 259 -7.40 9.93 -4.37
C MET A 259 -7.33 8.42 -4.15
N ASN A 260 -6.41 7.96 -3.32
CA ASN A 260 -6.23 6.54 -3.02
C ASN A 260 -7.45 5.95 -2.28
N ILE A 261 -7.93 6.63 -1.24
CA ILE A 261 -9.07 6.16 -0.44
C ILE A 261 -10.35 6.19 -1.28
N LEU A 262 -10.65 7.30 -1.95
CA LEU A 262 -11.87 7.43 -2.77
C LEU A 262 -11.86 6.46 -3.95
N SER A 263 -10.71 6.24 -4.61
CA SER A 263 -10.59 5.25 -5.68
C SER A 263 -10.82 3.81 -5.18
N ASN A 264 -10.42 3.51 -3.95
CA ASN A 264 -10.69 2.21 -3.34
C ASN A 264 -12.17 2.03 -2.99
N ALA A 265 -12.82 3.07 -2.44
CA ALA A 265 -14.27 3.08 -2.19
C ALA A 265 -15.07 2.86 -3.48
N ILE A 266 -14.73 3.57 -4.56
CA ILE A 266 -15.38 3.39 -5.87
C ILE A 266 -15.21 1.97 -6.40
N TYR A 267 -13.99 1.43 -6.29
CA TYR A 267 -13.72 0.06 -6.75
C TYR A 267 -14.56 -0.95 -5.97
N ALA A 268 -14.59 -0.84 -4.64
CA ALA A 268 -15.33 -1.75 -3.77
C ALA A 268 -16.83 -1.73 -4.13
N ILE A 269 -17.41 -0.55 -4.28
CA ILE A 269 -18.81 -0.37 -4.69
C ILE A 269 -19.08 -1.03 -6.05
N LYS A 270 -18.24 -0.79 -7.06
CA LYS A 270 -18.43 -1.37 -8.39
C LYS A 270 -18.26 -2.88 -8.42
N ASP A 271 -17.31 -3.41 -7.66
CA ASP A 271 -17.06 -4.86 -7.54
C ASP A 271 -18.24 -5.57 -6.87
N ALA A 272 -18.82 -4.94 -5.83
CA ALA A 272 -19.99 -5.44 -5.14
C ALA A 272 -21.27 -5.36 -5.99
N GLN A 273 -21.44 -4.30 -6.79
CA GLN A 273 -22.52 -4.17 -7.79
C GLN A 273 -22.42 -5.28 -8.86
N ASN A 274 -21.22 -5.53 -9.40
CA ASN A 274 -20.98 -6.59 -10.39
C ASN A 274 -21.26 -7.99 -9.85
N SER A 275 -20.96 -8.21 -8.56
CA SER A 275 -21.13 -9.52 -7.92
C SER A 275 -22.57 -9.80 -7.47
N GLN A 276 -23.54 -8.92 -7.78
CA GLN A 276 -24.93 -8.96 -7.30
C GLN A 276 -25.06 -9.12 -5.77
N LYS A 277 -24.01 -8.78 -5.01
CA LYS A 277 -23.98 -8.85 -3.54
C LYS A 277 -24.72 -7.68 -2.89
N ILE A 278 -25.03 -6.66 -3.66
CA ILE A 278 -25.84 -5.51 -3.25
C ILE A 278 -27.19 -5.64 -3.95
N GLU A 279 -28.22 -6.08 -3.23
CA GLU A 279 -29.60 -5.85 -3.65
C GLU A 279 -29.88 -4.33 -3.58
N LEU A 280 -30.21 -3.73 -4.72
CA LEU A 280 -30.96 -2.46 -4.89
C LEU A 280 -30.53 -1.17 -4.16
N ASN A 281 -29.47 -1.17 -3.36
CA ASN A 281 -28.98 0.07 -2.74
C ASN A 281 -27.90 0.71 -3.61
N SER A 282 -28.19 1.90 -4.12
CA SER A 282 -27.23 2.78 -4.78
C SER A 282 -25.91 2.83 -4.00
N GLY A 283 -24.80 2.64 -4.70
CA GLY A 283 -23.48 2.82 -4.11
C GLY A 283 -23.40 4.19 -3.44
N CYS A 284 -22.85 4.27 -2.24
CA CYS A 284 -22.81 5.50 -1.46
C CYS A 284 -21.43 5.67 -0.84
N ILE A 285 -20.88 6.87 -1.00
CA ILE A 285 -19.69 7.33 -0.29
C ILE A 285 -20.09 8.55 0.54
N ARG A 286 -19.89 8.46 1.85
CA ARG A 286 -20.13 9.56 2.79
C ARG A 286 -18.81 10.13 3.27
N ILE A 287 -18.65 11.44 3.16
CA ILE A 287 -17.47 12.17 3.60
C ILE A 287 -17.89 13.12 4.71
N LYS A 288 -17.39 12.86 5.92
CA LYS A 288 -17.63 13.69 7.09
C LYS A 288 -16.34 14.36 7.52
N THR A 289 -16.39 15.66 7.80
CA THR A 289 -15.24 16.38 8.36
C THR A 289 -15.62 17.06 9.65
N GLN A 290 -14.75 17.02 10.65
CA GLN A 290 -15.00 17.65 11.94
C GLN A 290 -13.70 18.03 12.64
N ARG A 291 -13.75 19.11 13.43
CA ARG A 291 -12.69 19.46 14.37
C ARG A 291 -12.91 18.70 15.67
N ILE A 292 -11.95 17.87 16.06
CA ILE A 292 -12.07 17.01 17.26
C ILE A 292 -11.42 17.64 18.50
N SER A 293 -10.47 18.56 18.32
CA SER A 293 -9.84 19.31 19.41
C SER A 293 -9.27 20.64 18.91
N ASP A 294 -8.63 21.40 19.79
CA ASP A 294 -8.04 22.69 19.43
C ASP A 294 -6.98 22.60 18.33
N ASN A 295 -6.27 21.47 18.22
CA ASN A 295 -5.21 21.29 17.22
C ASN A 295 -5.43 20.08 16.31
N LEU A 296 -6.58 19.40 16.30
CA LEU A 296 -6.80 18.22 15.48
C LEU A 296 -8.09 18.32 14.66
N VAL A 297 -8.00 17.89 13.41
CA VAL A 297 -9.14 17.69 12.52
C VAL A 297 -9.23 16.24 12.11
N GLN A 298 -10.45 15.80 11.83
CA GLN A 298 -10.77 14.45 11.42
C GLN A 298 -11.58 14.46 10.13
N ILE A 299 -11.25 13.55 9.23
CA ILE A 299 -11.92 13.29 7.96
C ILE A 299 -12.30 11.81 7.96
N CYS A 300 -13.60 11.53 7.90
CA CYS A 300 -14.12 10.18 7.79
C CYS A 300 -14.66 9.96 6.38
N ILE A 301 -14.19 8.91 5.71
CA ILE A 301 -14.69 8.49 4.39
C ILE A 301 -15.28 7.10 4.55
N THR A 302 -16.60 7.01 4.47
CA THR A 302 -17.34 5.75 4.59
C THR A 302 -17.89 5.33 3.24
N ASP A 303 -17.71 4.06 2.85
CA ASP A 303 -18.35 3.45 1.69
C ASP A 303 -19.20 2.23 2.07
N ASN A 304 -20.15 1.89 1.20
CA ASN A 304 -20.99 0.69 1.31
C ASN A 304 -20.58 -0.43 0.33
N GLY A 305 -19.30 -0.48 -0.07
CA GLY A 305 -18.80 -1.35 -1.14
C GLY A 305 -18.56 -2.82 -0.78
N GLY A 306 -19.19 -3.33 0.28
CA GLY A 306 -19.08 -4.73 0.69
C GLY A 306 -18.03 -5.05 1.76
N GLY A 307 -17.34 -4.04 2.29
CA GLY A 307 -16.47 -4.18 3.46
C GLY A 307 -15.20 -5.04 3.25
N ILE A 308 -14.40 -5.15 4.31
CA ILE A 308 -13.09 -5.81 4.36
C ILE A 308 -13.15 -6.90 5.45
N SER A 309 -12.57 -8.07 5.20
CA SER A 309 -12.43 -9.12 6.21
C SER A 309 -11.33 -8.79 7.23
N GLU A 310 -11.40 -9.38 8.43
CA GLU A 310 -10.38 -9.18 9.48
C GLU A 310 -8.96 -9.53 9.01
N GLU A 311 -8.80 -10.61 8.24
CA GLU A 311 -7.51 -11.01 7.66
C GLU A 311 -6.91 -9.95 6.74
N VAL A 312 -7.76 -9.26 5.97
CA VAL A 312 -7.34 -8.22 5.01
C VAL A 312 -7.09 -6.90 5.75
N LEU A 313 -7.86 -6.60 6.82
CA LEU A 313 -7.64 -5.42 7.67
C LEU A 313 -6.23 -5.41 8.30
N CYS A 314 -5.75 -6.55 8.78
CA CYS A 314 -4.42 -6.67 9.39
C CYS A 314 -3.27 -6.35 8.43
N ARG A 315 -3.50 -6.49 7.12
CA ARG A 315 -2.49 -6.33 6.07
C ARG A 315 -2.77 -5.16 5.14
N LEU A 316 -3.81 -4.37 5.44
CA LEU A 316 -4.34 -3.35 4.55
C LEU A 316 -3.32 -2.26 4.19
N PHE A 317 -2.42 -1.96 5.13
CA PHE A 317 -1.35 -0.98 4.97
C PHE A 317 -0.01 -1.61 4.59
N ASP A 318 0.05 -2.93 4.40
CA ASP A 318 1.26 -3.61 3.94
C ASP A 318 1.57 -3.19 2.50
N PRO A 319 2.82 -2.78 2.21
CA PRO A 319 3.24 -2.48 0.84
C PRO A 319 3.01 -3.69 -0.09
N PHE A 320 2.51 -3.41 -1.29
CA PHE A 320 2.19 -4.38 -2.36
C PHE A 320 1.01 -5.32 -2.07
N PHE A 321 0.35 -5.19 -0.92
CA PHE A 321 -0.84 -5.98 -0.64
C PHE A 321 -2.05 -5.42 -1.40
N THR A 322 -2.73 -6.28 -2.16
CA THR A 322 -3.95 -5.92 -2.90
C THR A 322 -4.85 -7.14 -3.06
N THR A 323 -6.15 -6.94 -2.91
CA THR A 323 -7.19 -7.95 -3.25
C THR A 323 -7.66 -7.81 -4.70
N LYS A 324 -7.26 -6.74 -5.40
CA LYS A 324 -7.60 -6.51 -6.80
C LYS A 324 -6.82 -7.48 -7.73
N PRO A 325 -7.39 -7.87 -8.88
CA PRO A 325 -6.70 -8.71 -9.86
C PRO A 325 -5.35 -8.13 -10.32
N VAL A 326 -4.48 -9.03 -10.80
CA VAL A 326 -3.16 -8.67 -11.35
C VAL A 326 -3.32 -7.59 -12.44
N GLY A 327 -2.53 -6.52 -12.32
CA GLY A 327 -2.57 -5.37 -13.24
C GLY A 327 -3.61 -4.28 -12.91
N LYS A 328 -4.55 -4.53 -11.98
CA LYS A 328 -5.56 -3.53 -11.56
C LYS A 328 -5.24 -2.82 -10.23
N GLY A 329 -4.41 -3.43 -9.38
CA GLY A 329 -3.99 -2.85 -8.11
C GLY A 329 -2.48 -2.95 -7.93
N THR A 330 -1.83 -1.85 -7.57
CA THR A 330 -0.41 -1.83 -7.22
C THR A 330 -0.15 -2.27 -5.78
N GLY A 331 -1.18 -2.23 -4.93
CA GLY A 331 -1.05 -2.47 -3.48
C GLY A 331 -0.26 -1.41 -2.72
N LEU A 332 -0.06 -0.23 -3.33
CA LEU A 332 0.76 0.84 -2.74
C LEU A 332 -0.04 2.04 -2.26
N GLY A 333 -1.28 2.21 -2.75
CA GLY A 333 -2.07 3.39 -2.43
C GLY A 333 -2.27 3.60 -0.92
N LEU A 334 -2.65 2.54 -0.19
CA LEU A 334 -2.91 2.66 1.25
C LEU A 334 -1.64 2.71 2.09
N SER A 335 -0.56 2.03 1.70
CA SER A 335 0.73 2.13 2.39
C SER A 335 1.36 3.51 2.24
N ILE A 336 1.30 4.10 1.04
CA ILE A 336 1.72 5.49 0.81
C ILE A 336 0.81 6.46 1.58
N SER A 337 -0.50 6.20 1.62
CA SER A 337 -1.42 7.04 2.39
C SER A 337 -1.08 7.01 3.88
N TYR A 338 -0.73 5.83 4.41
CA TYR A 338 -0.28 5.69 5.78
C TYR A 338 1.01 6.48 6.03
N GLN A 339 2.02 6.36 5.16
CA GLN A 339 3.27 7.12 5.26
C GLN A 339 3.02 8.64 5.23
N ILE A 340 2.19 9.13 4.30
CA ILE A 340 1.86 10.55 4.20
C ILE A 340 1.19 11.05 5.49
N ILE A 341 0.19 10.33 6.01
CA ILE A 341 -0.54 10.79 7.18
C ILE A 341 0.30 10.66 8.45
N VAL A 342 0.92 9.51 8.69
CA VAL A 342 1.61 9.21 9.95
C VAL A 342 3.02 9.80 9.97
N GLU A 343 3.81 9.63 8.91
CA GLU A 343 5.21 10.06 8.93
C GLU A 343 5.37 11.54 8.60
N LYS A 344 4.68 12.03 7.56
CA LYS A 344 4.79 13.42 7.09
C LYS A 344 3.88 14.38 7.86
N HIS A 345 2.63 14.00 8.09
CA HIS A 345 1.65 14.89 8.75
C HIS A 345 1.52 14.66 10.27
N LYS A 346 2.27 13.72 10.85
CA LYS A 346 2.19 13.36 12.28
C LYS A 346 0.75 13.08 12.75
N GLY A 347 -0.06 12.55 11.84
CA GLY A 347 -1.45 12.22 12.03
C GLY A 347 -1.67 10.74 12.32
N LYS A 348 -2.91 10.30 12.19
CA LYS A 348 -3.36 8.92 12.36
C LYS A 348 -4.28 8.53 11.21
N LEU A 349 -4.06 7.34 10.64
CA LEU A 349 -4.92 6.74 9.63
C LEU A 349 -5.46 5.41 10.16
N GLU A 350 -6.78 5.31 10.30
CA GLU A 350 -7.47 4.12 10.79
C GLU A 350 -8.47 3.61 9.75
N CYS A 351 -8.72 2.31 9.77
CA CYS A 351 -9.74 1.68 8.94
C CYS A 351 -10.63 0.80 9.81
N HIS A 352 -11.92 1.10 9.83
CA HIS A 352 -12.95 0.28 10.45
C HIS A 352 -13.82 -0.31 9.37
N SER A 353 -14.03 -1.63 9.38
CA SER A 353 -14.85 -2.26 8.36
C SER A 353 -15.64 -3.42 8.93
N GLN A 354 -16.85 -3.56 8.44
CA GLN A 354 -17.66 -4.76 8.63
C GLN A 354 -17.90 -5.38 7.25
N LYS A 355 -17.44 -6.63 7.10
CA LYS A 355 -17.63 -7.43 5.89
C LYS A 355 -19.11 -7.41 5.48
N GLU A 356 -19.33 -7.21 4.18
CA GLU A 356 -20.63 -7.10 3.50
C GLU A 356 -21.49 -5.90 3.92
N LYS A 357 -20.95 -4.95 4.69
CA LYS A 357 -21.68 -3.72 5.07
C LYS A 357 -20.98 -2.45 4.66
N TYR A 358 -19.83 -2.14 5.25
CA TYR A 358 -19.18 -0.84 5.05
C TYR A 358 -17.67 -0.90 5.31
N THR A 359 -16.97 0.08 4.76
CA THR A 359 -15.59 0.42 5.12
C THR A 359 -15.55 1.90 5.48
N GLU A 360 -14.87 2.23 6.56
CA GLU A 360 -14.69 3.60 7.04
C GLU A 360 -13.21 3.86 7.26
N PHE A 361 -12.66 4.80 6.49
CA PHE A 361 -11.33 5.34 6.74
C PHE A 361 -11.43 6.61 7.56
N ILE A 362 -10.68 6.67 8.66
CA ILE A 362 -10.61 7.81 9.56
C ILE A 362 -9.21 8.40 9.47
N ILE A 363 -9.11 9.62 8.95
CA ILE A 363 -7.88 10.39 8.83
C ILE A 363 -7.91 11.48 9.90
N THR A 364 -6.91 11.49 10.78
CA THR A 364 -6.75 12.54 11.80
C THR A 364 -5.44 13.26 11.56
N ILE A 365 -5.45 14.58 11.38
CA ILE A 365 -4.24 15.39 11.18
C ILE A 365 -4.24 16.63 12.08
N PRO A 366 -3.05 17.12 12.48
CA PRO A 366 -2.93 18.36 13.22
C PRO A 366 -3.24 19.58 12.36
N ILE A 367 -3.79 20.63 12.98
CA ILE A 367 -4.07 21.91 12.31
C ILE A 367 -2.75 22.65 12.02
N LYS A 368 -1.76 22.51 12.90
CA LYS A 368 -0.42 23.06 12.73
C LYS A 368 0.61 21.93 12.74
N LEU A 369 1.44 21.87 11.69
CA LEU A 369 2.64 21.03 11.65
C LEU A 369 3.78 21.79 12.33
N SER A 370 4.11 21.37 13.55
CA SER A 370 5.24 21.90 14.34
C SER A 370 6.56 21.23 14.00
#